data_AF-A0A6B2UXX3-F1
#
_entry.id   AF-A0A6B2UXX3-F1
#
_cell.length_a   1.000
_cell.length_b   1.000
_cell.length_c   1.000
_cell.angle_alpha   90.00
_cell.angle_beta   90.00
_cell.angle_gamma   90.00
#
_symmetry.space_group_name_H-M   'P 1'
#
loop_
_entity.id
_entity.type
_entity.pdbx_description
1 polymer ?
#
loop_
_entity_poly.entity_id
_entity_poly.type
_entity_poly.pdbx_seq_one_letter_code
_entity_poly.pdbx_strand_id
1 'polypeptide(L)'
;MSGHGEDALVSSELVRSYVITGGRQLPTDDELSLHTLVTLAPDRQPPLTAGPEVRAIWELCSGGYLAVVEVAAHLGLPVGVARLLLTDLAEQGHLLRRAAPPRAKPQERAVIEKVLHGLLKAL
;
A
#
# COMPACT_ATOMS: atom_id res chain seq x y z
N MET A 1 -36.99 1.22 4.49
CA MET A 1 -36.43 0.22 3.56
C MET A 1 -35.57 0.97 2.55
N SER A 2 -34.32 1.28 2.90
CA SER A 2 -33.34 1.87 1.98
C SER A 2 -32.14 0.94 1.99
N GLY A 3 -31.94 0.21 0.90
CA GLY A 3 -30.82 -0.74 0.74
C GLY A 3 -30.44 -1.02 -0.71
N HIS A 4 -30.90 -0.19 -1.66
CA HIS A 4 -30.76 -0.48 -3.11
C HIS A 4 -29.68 0.34 -3.82
N GLY A 5 -29.03 1.28 -3.11
CA GLY A 5 -27.95 2.11 -3.67
C GLY A 5 -26.54 1.60 -3.36
N GLU A 6 -26.38 0.86 -2.26
CA GLU A 6 -25.10 0.32 -1.80
C GLU A 6 -24.65 -0.91 -2.62
N ASP A 7 -25.58 -1.82 -2.95
CA ASP A 7 -25.27 -3.04 -3.72
C ASP A 7 -24.76 -2.76 -5.15
N ALA A 8 -25.29 -1.73 -5.81
CA ALA A 8 -24.86 -1.36 -7.16
C ALA A 8 -23.45 -0.74 -7.18
N LEU A 9 -23.11 0.04 -6.15
CA LEU A 9 -21.77 0.61 -5.98
C LEU A 9 -20.75 -0.49 -5.68
N VAL A 10 -21.08 -1.41 -4.76
CA VAL A 10 -20.24 -2.56 -4.43
C VAL A 10 -20.03 -3.45 -5.66
N SER A 11 -21.09 -3.72 -6.44
CA SER A 11 -20.97 -4.49 -7.69
C SER A 11 -20.05 -3.80 -8.72
N SER A 12 -20.19 -2.49 -8.91
CA SER A 12 -19.31 -1.74 -9.82
C SER A 12 -17.85 -1.71 -9.35
N GLU A 13 -17.61 -1.62 -8.05
CA GLU A 13 -16.26 -1.64 -7.46
C GLU A 13 -15.61 -3.03 -7.58
N LEU A 14 -16.39 -4.09 -7.39
CA LEU A 14 -15.96 -5.47 -7.61
C LEU A 14 -15.63 -5.73 -9.09
N VAL A 15 -16.46 -5.23 -10.01
CA VAL A 15 -16.19 -5.32 -11.46
C VAL A 15 -14.90 -4.58 -11.82
N ARG A 16 -14.69 -3.36 -11.30
CA ARG A 16 -13.45 -2.61 -11.53
C ARG A 16 -12.23 -3.35 -11.00
N SER A 17 -12.32 -3.91 -9.79
CA SER A 17 -11.26 -4.70 -9.18
C SER A 17 -10.91 -5.92 -10.03
N TYR A 18 -11.92 -6.62 -10.56
CA TYR A 18 -11.74 -7.76 -11.46
C TYR A 18 -11.01 -7.38 -12.75
N VAL A 19 -11.34 -6.22 -13.34
CA VAL A 19 -10.66 -5.69 -14.53
C VAL A 19 -9.19 -5.37 -14.24
N ILE A 20 -8.89 -4.77 -13.08
CA ILE A 20 -7.51 -4.45 -12.68
C ILE A 20 -6.68 -5.73 -12.46
N THR A 21 -7.25 -6.74 -11.81
CA THR A 21 -6.53 -7.98 -11.50
C THR A 21 -6.44 -8.93 -12.70
N GLY A 22 -7.32 -8.76 -13.69
CA GLY A 22 -7.42 -9.66 -14.84
C GLY A 22 -7.88 -11.08 -14.46
N GLY A 23 -8.64 -11.19 -13.36
CA GLY A 23 -9.06 -12.49 -12.81
C GLY A 23 -7.98 -13.28 -12.06
N ARG A 24 -6.80 -12.67 -11.81
CA ARG A 24 -5.73 -13.30 -11.03
C ARG A 24 -6.14 -13.45 -9.56
N GLN A 25 -5.68 -14.53 -8.94
CA GLN A 25 -5.91 -14.77 -7.52
C GLN A 25 -5.22 -13.69 -6.69
N LEU A 26 -5.93 -13.15 -5.70
CA LEU A 26 -5.38 -12.13 -4.81
C LEU A 26 -4.38 -12.77 -3.84
N PRO A 27 -3.19 -12.16 -3.60
CA PRO A 27 -2.22 -12.71 -2.69
C PRO A 27 -2.72 -12.68 -1.24
N THR A 28 -2.28 -13.67 -0.47
CA THR A 28 -2.54 -13.81 0.96
C THR A 28 -1.65 -12.88 1.79
N ASP A 29 -1.96 -12.72 3.08
CA ASP A 29 -1.14 -11.88 3.97
C ASP A 29 0.27 -12.46 4.23
N ASP A 30 0.42 -13.79 4.10
CA ASP A 30 1.70 -14.47 4.23
C ASP A 30 2.65 -14.16 3.06
N GLU A 31 2.12 -13.87 1.87
CA GLU A 31 2.92 -13.50 0.69
C GLU A 31 3.42 -12.06 0.77
N LEU A 32 2.56 -11.14 1.21
CA LEU A 32 2.90 -9.73 1.38
C LEU A 32 2.03 -9.10 2.47
N SER A 33 2.55 -9.11 3.70
CA SER A 33 1.86 -8.56 4.87
C SER A 33 1.51 -7.08 4.68
N LEU A 34 0.35 -6.68 5.19
CA LEU A 34 -0.15 -5.29 5.17
C LEU A 34 0.83 -4.24 5.69
N HIS A 35 1.68 -4.60 6.66
CA HIS A 35 2.64 -3.69 7.28
C HIS A 35 4.03 -3.78 6.64
N THR A 36 4.20 -4.63 5.62
CA THR A 36 5.43 -4.66 4.82
C THR A 36 5.63 -3.31 4.17
N LEU A 37 6.84 -2.76 4.32
CA LEU A 37 7.21 -1.50 3.70
C LEU A 37 7.73 -1.75 2.29
N VAL A 38 7.27 -0.95 1.34
CA VAL A 38 7.66 -0.98 -0.07
C VAL A 38 8.16 0.39 -0.51
N THR A 39 9.13 0.41 -1.42
CA THR A 39 9.63 1.62 -2.09
C THR A 39 10.12 1.24 -3.48
N LEU A 40 10.25 2.23 -4.38
CA LEU A 40 10.91 2.01 -5.67
C LEU A 40 12.36 1.55 -5.47
N ALA A 41 12.76 0.55 -6.26
CA ALA A 41 14.18 0.21 -6.40
C ALA A 41 14.92 1.35 -7.13
N PRO A 42 16.20 1.60 -6.79
CA PRO A 42 16.98 2.66 -7.41
C PRO A 42 17.14 2.44 -8.91
N ASP A 43 17.25 3.54 -9.66
CA ASP A 43 17.51 3.57 -11.12
C ASP A 43 16.50 2.77 -11.97
N ARG A 44 15.27 2.61 -11.47
CA ARG A 44 14.19 2.00 -12.24
C ARG A 44 13.29 3.07 -12.88
N GLN A 45 12.62 2.67 -13.95
CA GLN A 45 11.60 3.45 -14.65
C GLN A 45 10.28 2.67 -14.66
N PRO A 46 9.14 3.37 -14.69
CA PRO A 46 7.83 2.72 -14.74
C PRO A 46 7.73 1.87 -16.01
N PRO A 47 7.09 0.70 -15.97
CA PRO A 47 6.85 -0.10 -17.16
C PRO A 47 6.11 0.73 -18.22
N LEU A 48 6.57 0.70 -19.47
CA LEU A 48 5.98 1.52 -20.56
C LEU A 48 4.48 1.22 -20.75
N THR A 49 4.10 -0.04 -20.55
CA THR A 49 2.73 -0.55 -20.65
C THR A 49 1.96 -0.50 -19.33
N ALA A 50 2.47 0.19 -18.30
CA ALA A 50 1.83 0.26 -16.99
C ALA A 50 0.39 0.82 -17.08
N GLY A 51 -0.55 0.13 -16.44
CA GLY A 51 -1.88 0.68 -16.21
C GLY A 51 -1.86 1.93 -15.31
N PRO A 52 -2.97 2.66 -15.20
CA PRO A 52 -3.05 3.86 -14.38
C PRO A 52 -2.77 3.56 -12.90
N GLU A 53 -3.22 2.42 -12.37
CA GLU A 53 -2.97 2.02 -10.98
C GLU A 53 -1.48 1.81 -10.71
N VAL A 54 -0.76 1.17 -11.64
CA VAL A 54 0.69 0.95 -11.52
C VAL A 54 1.46 2.27 -11.59
N ARG A 55 1.04 3.21 -12.44
CA ARG A 55 1.64 4.56 -12.49
C ARG A 55 1.39 5.33 -11.20
N ALA A 56 0.18 5.26 -10.64
CA ALA A 56 -0.14 5.91 -9.38
C ALA A 56 0.68 5.33 -8.22
N ILE A 57 0.85 4.00 -8.16
CA ILE A 57 1.77 3.34 -7.21
C ILE A 57 3.19 3.86 -7.40
N TRP A 58 3.64 3.98 -8.66
CA TRP A 58 4.98 4.47 -8.96
C TRP A 58 5.24 5.88 -8.43
N GLU A 59 4.31 6.81 -8.72
CA GLU A 59 4.38 8.19 -8.23
C GLU A 59 4.37 8.24 -6.71
N LEU A 60 3.46 7.49 -6.07
CA LEU A 60 3.32 7.47 -4.61
C LEU A 60 4.59 6.92 -3.92
N CYS A 61 5.12 5.79 -4.39
CA CYS A 61 6.29 5.14 -3.81
C CYS A 61 7.62 5.83 -4.17
N SER A 62 7.61 6.85 -5.03
CA SER A 62 8.80 7.64 -5.34
C SER A 62 9.25 8.53 -4.17
N GLY A 63 8.34 8.85 -3.24
CA GLY A 63 8.63 9.63 -2.04
C GLY A 63 9.34 8.85 -0.92
N GLY A 64 9.50 7.54 -1.05
CA GLY A 64 10.16 6.67 -0.09
C GLY A 64 9.30 5.48 0.34
N TYR A 65 9.61 4.94 1.53
CA TYR A 65 8.94 3.75 2.04
C TYR A 65 7.52 4.04 2.54
N LEU A 66 6.58 3.21 2.09
CA LEU A 66 5.20 3.17 2.57
C LEU A 66 4.78 1.73 2.86
N ALA A 67 3.91 1.51 3.84
CA ALA A 67 3.30 0.21 4.06
C ALA A 67 2.30 -0.13 2.95
N VAL A 68 2.09 -1.41 2.69
CA VAL A 68 1.07 -1.90 1.72
C VAL A 68 -0.31 -1.33 2.03
N VAL A 69 -0.68 -1.27 3.31
CA VAL A 69 -1.96 -0.67 3.73
C VAL A 69 -2.03 0.83 3.44
N GLU A 70 -0.91 1.55 3.56
CA GLU A 70 -0.85 2.99 3.26
C GLU A 70 -1.01 3.21 1.76
N VAL A 71 -0.33 2.41 0.92
CA VAL A 71 -0.49 2.46 -0.54
C VAL A 71 -1.94 2.22 -0.94
N ALA A 72 -2.58 1.19 -0.38
CA ALA A 72 -3.98 0.88 -0.65
C ALA A 72 -4.91 2.04 -0.25
N ALA A 73 -4.71 2.60 0.95
CA ALA A 73 -5.51 3.70 1.47
C ALA A 73 -5.34 4.99 0.67
N HIS A 74 -4.10 5.36 0.31
CA HIS A 74 -3.83 6.56 -0.48
C HIS A 74 -4.43 6.51 -1.88
N LEU A 75 -4.43 5.34 -2.50
CA LEU A 75 -4.93 5.15 -3.86
C LEU A 75 -6.41 4.75 -3.90
N GLY A 76 -7.05 4.54 -2.75
CA GLY A 76 -8.43 4.05 -2.67
C GLY A 76 -8.60 2.66 -3.31
N LEU A 77 -7.54 1.85 -3.33
CA LEU A 77 -7.56 0.51 -3.91
C LEU A 77 -7.96 -0.52 -2.85
N PRO A 78 -8.76 -1.53 -3.20
CA PRO A 78 -8.94 -2.68 -2.31
C PRO A 78 -7.59 -3.32 -2.00
N VAL A 79 -7.39 -3.68 -0.73
CA VAL A 79 -6.10 -4.19 -0.21
C VAL A 79 -5.54 -5.34 -1.06
N GLY A 80 -6.38 -6.30 -1.46
CA GLY A 80 -5.94 -7.42 -2.27
C GLY A 80 -5.43 -7.01 -3.65
N VAL A 81 -6.05 -6.00 -4.27
CA VAL A 81 -5.63 -5.44 -5.56
C VAL A 81 -4.30 -4.72 -5.41
N ALA A 82 -4.16 -3.86 -4.41
CA ALA A 82 -2.89 -3.19 -4.11
C ALA A 82 -1.78 -4.21 -3.86
N ARG A 83 -2.05 -5.25 -3.04
CA ARG A 83 -1.12 -6.32 -2.75
C ARG A 83 -0.69 -7.06 -4.02
N LEU A 84 -1.62 -7.43 -4.89
CA LEU A 84 -1.32 -8.07 -6.17
C LEU A 84 -0.35 -7.22 -7.01
N LEU A 85 -0.68 -5.94 -7.23
CA LEU A 85 0.13 -5.05 -8.06
C LEU A 85 1.52 -4.81 -7.46
N LEU A 86 1.61 -4.68 -6.13
CA LEU A 86 2.88 -4.51 -5.42
C LEU A 86 3.74 -5.78 -5.47
N THR A 87 3.11 -6.97 -5.37
CA THR A 87 3.81 -8.24 -5.55
C THR A 87 4.36 -8.36 -6.98
N ASP A 88 3.55 -8.09 -8.00
CA ASP A 88 3.99 -8.12 -9.41
C ASP A 88 5.20 -7.21 -9.63
N LEU A 89 5.15 -5.97 -9.13
CA LEU A 89 6.25 -5.00 -9.26
C LEU A 89 7.50 -5.43 -8.47
N ALA A 90 7.33 -6.06 -7.31
CA ALA A 90 8.44 -6.58 -6.53
C ALA A 90 9.11 -7.78 -7.22
N GLU A 91 8.34 -8.68 -7.82
CA GLU A 91 8.84 -9.83 -8.59
C GLU A 91 9.59 -9.39 -9.86
N GLN A 92 9.14 -8.30 -10.49
CA GLN A 92 9.84 -7.68 -11.62
C GLN A 92 11.08 -6.87 -11.20
N GLY A 93 11.36 -6.74 -9.90
CA GLY A 93 12.50 -6.01 -9.36
C GLY A 93 12.37 -4.49 -9.45
N HIS A 94 11.14 -3.98 -9.56
CA HIS A 94 10.83 -2.55 -9.52
C HIS A 94 10.64 -2.02 -8.10
N LEU A 95 10.30 -2.89 -7.14
CA LEU A 95 10.14 -2.53 -5.74
C LEU A 95 11.12 -3.25 -4.84
N LEU A 96 11.59 -2.54 -3.81
CA LEU A 96 12.25 -3.13 -2.65
C LEU A 96 11.21 -3.38 -1.56
N ARG A 97 11.33 -4.52 -0.88
CA ARG A 97 10.50 -4.90 0.26
C ARG A 97 11.34 -4.87 1.53
N ARG A 98 10.80 -4.29 2.59
CA ARG A 98 11.36 -4.37 3.94
C ARG A 98 10.30 -4.91 4.88
N ALA A 99 10.68 -5.91 5.69
CA ALA A 99 9.81 -6.44 6.72
C ALA A 99 9.25 -5.32 7.59
N ALA A 100 8.00 -5.49 8.02
CA ALA A 100 7.36 -4.60 8.96
C ALA A 100 8.28 -4.39 10.18
N PRO A 101 8.44 -3.14 10.67
CA PRO A 101 9.18 -2.92 11.90
C PRO A 101 8.53 -3.75 13.02
N PRO A 102 9.33 -4.33 13.93
CA PRO A 102 8.78 -5.08 15.04
C PRO A 102 7.86 -4.18 15.85
N ARG A 103 6.81 -4.78 16.40
CA ARG A 103 5.84 -4.04 17.21
C ARG A 103 6.58 -3.35 18.36
N ALA A 104 6.40 -2.03 18.48
CA ALA A 104 7.08 -1.25 19.51
C ALA A 104 6.69 -1.78 20.90
N LYS A 105 7.69 -1.87 21.78
CA LYS A 105 7.43 -2.17 23.20
C LYS A 105 6.66 -1.00 23.83
N PRO A 106 5.65 -1.25 24.66
CA PRO A 106 4.96 -0.20 25.40
C PRO A 106 5.99 0.67 26.13
N GLN A 107 5.90 1.98 25.96
CA GLN A 107 6.72 2.96 26.67
C GLN A 107 5.84 3.73 27.63
N GLU A 108 6.43 4.20 28.73
CA GLU A 108 5.75 5.11 29.62
C GLU A 108 5.39 6.42 28.89
N ARG A 109 4.16 6.90 29.11
CA ARG A 109 3.65 8.12 28.47
C ARG A 109 4.59 9.32 28.64
N ALA A 110 5.21 9.45 29.81
CA ALA A 110 6.16 10.52 30.10
C ALA A 110 7.40 10.52 29.19
N VAL A 111 7.85 9.34 28.73
CA VAL A 111 8.97 9.23 27.78
C VAL A 111 8.55 9.72 26.40
N ILE A 112 7.38 9.30 25.93
CA ILE A 112 6.83 9.74 24.63
C ILE A 112 6.63 11.26 24.61
N GLU A 113 6.11 11.84 25.70
CA GLU A 113 5.94 13.29 25.84
C GLU A 113 7.26 14.03 25.80
N LYS A 114 8.32 13.51 26.44
CA LYS A 114 9.65 14.11 26.37
C LYS A 114 10.20 14.12 24.94
N VAL A 115 10.05 13.02 24.21
CA VAL A 115 10.49 12.94 22.79
C VAL A 115 9.70 13.93 21.94
N LEU A 116 8.36 13.98 22.09
CA LEU A 116 7.51 14.91 21.37
C LEU A 116 7.92 16.37 21.62
N HIS A 117 8.09 16.77 22.88
CA HIS A 117 8.56 18.13 23.20
C HIS A 117 9.95 18.42 22.64
N GLY A 118 10.83 17.41 22.59
CA GLY A 118 12.15 17.53 21.96
C GLY A 118 12.06 17.79 20.46
N LEU A 119 11.25 16.99 19.74
CA LEU A 119 11.05 17.14 18.30
C LEU A 119 10.40 18.48 17.93
N LEU A 120 9.40 18.91 18.69
CA LEU A 120 8.71 20.19 18.45
C LEU A 120 9.58 21.43 18.70
N LYS A 121 10.65 21.30 19.50
CA LYS A 121 11.62 22.40 19.72
C LYS A 121 12.75 22.44 18.69
N ALA A 122 12.96 21.34 17.97
CA ALA A 122 14.04 21.20 16.99
C ALA A 122 13.63 21.58 15.56
N LEU A 123 12.31 21.71 15.31
CA LEU A 123 11.72 22.32 14.11
C LEU A 123 11.52 23.82 14.31
#